data_AF-A0A804PPP3-F1
#
_entry.id   AF-A0A804PPP3-F1
#
_cell.length_a   1.000
_cell.length_b   1.000
_cell.length_c   1.000
_cell.angle_alpha   90.00
_cell.angle_beta   90.00
_cell.angle_gamma   90.00
#
_symmetry.space_group_name_H-M   'P 1'
#
loop_
_entity.id
_entity.type
_entity.pdbx_description
1 polymer ?
#
loop_
_entity_poly.entity_id
_entity_poly.type
_entity_poly.pdbx_seq_one_letter_code
_entity_poly.pdbx_strand_id
1 'polypeptide(L)'
;MSNEFSYDFLGNSDHIVFSYRQQGKSHLGVLDCDSGSISLLDIPFSDLSDVVAADDYFYIEGASASIPRSIAKVTLNESKTKVVNFSIAWSSSPDLVQYRPFFSTPELVEFPTSKPGQKAYAYFYPPSNPNFQGLPYEKPPLLVKTHGGPTAETRAILDLSVQYWTSRGWAYVDVNYGGSTGYGR
;
A
#
# COMPACT_ATOMS: atom_id res chain seq x y z
N MET A 1 -3.85 -14.85 -9.54
CA MET A 1 -4.85 -14.26 -8.64
C MET A 1 -4.20 -14.23 -7.26
N SER A 2 -3.51 -13.14 -6.89
CA SER A 2 -3.49 -12.80 -5.46
C SER A 2 -4.85 -12.17 -5.22
N ASN A 3 -5.80 -13.03 -4.85
CA ASN A 3 -7.13 -12.60 -4.45
C ASN A 3 -7.04 -12.10 -3.00
N GLU A 4 -6.27 -11.04 -2.78
CA GLU A 4 -6.32 -10.34 -1.50
C GLU A 4 -7.56 -9.45 -1.51
N PHE A 5 -8.69 -10.13 -1.45
CA PHE A 5 -9.97 -9.55 -1.08
C PHE A 5 -10.22 -10.04 0.34
N SER A 6 -10.52 -9.11 1.22
CA SER A 6 -11.03 -9.42 2.55
C SER A 6 -12.32 -8.64 2.70
N TYR A 7 -13.34 -9.27 3.26
CA TYR A 7 -14.62 -8.65 3.56
C TYR A 7 -15.12 -9.17 4.89
N ASP A 8 -16.00 -8.39 5.52
CA ASP A 8 -16.72 -8.80 6.71
C ASP A 8 -18.07 -8.06 6.80
N PHE A 9 -18.99 -8.59 7.59
CA PHE A 9 -20.31 -7.99 7.82
C PHE A 9 -20.23 -6.98 8.98
N LEU A 10 -20.74 -5.77 8.75
CA LEU A 10 -20.73 -4.71 9.77
C LEU A 10 -21.84 -4.98 10.82
N GLY A 11 -21.50 -5.80 11.81
CA GLY A 11 -22.39 -6.21 12.90
C GLY A 11 -23.72 -6.76 12.40
N ASN A 12 -24.82 -6.23 12.94
CA ASN A 12 -26.18 -6.60 12.54
C ASN A 12 -26.78 -5.68 11.46
N SER A 13 -25.97 -4.87 10.77
CA SER A 13 -26.45 -4.02 9.67
C SER A 13 -26.41 -4.74 8.32
N ASP A 14 -27.21 -4.28 7.36
CA ASP A 14 -27.20 -4.79 5.97
C ASP A 14 -26.04 -4.20 5.14
N HIS A 15 -24.84 -4.14 5.72
CA HIS A 15 -23.64 -3.60 5.08
C HIS A 15 -22.46 -4.57 5.15
N ILE A 16 -21.71 -4.65 4.05
CA ILE A 16 -20.47 -5.42 3.94
C ILE A 16 -19.32 -4.44 3.77
N VAL A 17 -18.36 -4.46 4.70
CA VAL A 17 -17.07 -3.80 4.48
C VAL A 17 -16.21 -4.74 3.64
N PHE A 18 -15.55 -4.22 2.63
CA PHE A 18 -14.71 -5.01 1.74
C PHE A 18 -13.47 -4.25 1.33
N SER A 19 -12.45 -5.03 1.01
CA SER A 19 -11.20 -4.58 0.44
C SER A 19 -10.98 -5.24 -0.90
N TYR A 20 -10.38 -4.50 -1.82
CA TYR A 20 -9.98 -5.00 -3.11
C TYR A 20 -8.68 -4.33 -3.55
N ARG A 21 -8.04 -4.90 -4.55
CA ARG A 21 -6.78 -4.38 -5.07
C ARG A 21 -6.90 -4.01 -6.53
N GLN A 22 -6.43 -2.82 -6.89
CA GLN A 22 -6.47 -2.30 -8.24
C GLN A 22 -5.18 -1.51 -8.52
N GLN A 23 -4.54 -1.80 -9.66
CA GLN A 23 -3.30 -1.12 -10.09
C GLN A 23 -2.21 -1.06 -9.00
N GLY A 24 -2.02 -2.17 -8.29
CA GLY A 24 -0.98 -2.30 -7.25
C GLY A 24 -1.28 -1.57 -5.93
N LYS A 25 -2.50 -1.06 -5.72
CA LYS A 25 -2.95 -0.42 -4.49
C LYS A 25 -4.20 -1.09 -3.93
N SER A 26 -4.27 -1.24 -2.61
CA SER A 26 -5.50 -1.67 -1.95
C SER A 26 -6.47 -0.50 -1.76
N HIS A 27 -7.75 -0.82 -1.90
CA HIS A 27 -8.88 0.06 -1.70
C HIS A 27 -9.83 -0.57 -0.69
N LEU A 28 -10.59 0.27 0.01
CA LEU A 28 -11.55 -0.12 1.02
C LEU A 28 -12.89 0.52 0.70
N GLY A 29 -13.97 -0.22 0.90
CA GLY A 29 -15.32 0.26 0.67
C GLY A 29 -16.34 -0.45 1.54
N VAL A 30 -17.57 0.08 1.49
CA VAL A 30 -18.75 -0.50 2.10
C VAL A 30 -19.80 -0.67 1.02
N LEU A 31 -20.37 -1.87 0.93
CA LEU A 31 -21.54 -2.18 0.12
C LEU A 31 -22.77 -2.16 1.04
N ASP A 32 -23.76 -1.35 0.69
CA ASP A 32 -25.12 -1.45 1.22
C ASP A 32 -25.86 -2.55 0.45
N CYS A 33 -26.27 -3.61 1.15
CA CYS A 33 -26.87 -4.80 0.56
C CYS A 33 -28.30 -4.56 0.05
N ASP A 34 -29.03 -3.58 0.60
CA ASP A 34 -30.40 -3.27 0.20
C ASP A 34 -30.41 -2.43 -1.08
N SER A 35 -29.60 -1.38 -1.13
CA SER A 35 -29.54 -0.47 -2.27
C SER A 35 -28.57 -0.93 -3.37
N GLY A 36 -27.63 -1.83 -3.04
CA GLY A 36 -26.51 -2.21 -3.90
C GLY A 36 -25.48 -1.08 -4.08
N SER A 37 -25.58 -0.01 -3.29
CA SER A 37 -24.69 1.15 -3.41
C SER A 37 -23.33 0.88 -2.75
N ILE A 38 -22.27 1.40 -3.37
CA ILE A 38 -20.89 1.27 -2.86
C ILE A 38 -20.40 2.64 -2.42
N SER A 39 -19.90 2.72 -1.19
CA SER A 39 -19.17 3.87 -0.66
C SER A 39 -17.70 3.53 -0.49
N LEU A 40 -16.81 4.26 -1.16
CA LEU A 40 -15.36 4.10 -0.97
C LEU A 40 -14.91 4.82 0.31
N LEU A 41 -14.01 4.19 1.06
CA LEU A 41 -13.50 4.70 2.33
C LEU A 41 -12.07 5.20 2.17
N ASP A 42 -11.84 6.47 2.52
CA ASP A 42 -10.51 7.06 2.55
C ASP A 42 -9.78 6.73 3.84
N ILE A 43 -8.66 6.01 3.73
CA ILE A 43 -7.74 5.68 4.82
C ILE A 43 -6.28 5.82 4.36
N PRO A 44 -5.33 6.09 5.27
CA PRO A 44 -3.93 6.37 4.91
C PRO A 44 -3.09 5.11 4.64
N PHE A 45 -3.70 4.03 4.15
CA PHE A 45 -3.03 2.79 3.75
C PHE A 45 -3.04 2.62 2.22
N SER A 46 -1.91 2.20 1.66
CA SER A 46 -1.79 1.78 0.25
C SER A 46 -1.85 0.27 0.09
N ASP A 47 -1.65 -0.46 1.18
CA ASP A 47 -1.74 -1.92 1.29
C ASP A 47 -2.52 -2.25 2.55
N LEU A 48 -3.48 -3.16 2.44
CA LEU A 48 -4.29 -3.60 3.57
C LEU A 48 -4.80 -5.03 3.36
N SER A 49 -5.07 -5.70 4.46
CA SER A 49 -5.63 -7.05 4.55
C SER A 49 -6.48 -7.19 5.81
N ASP A 50 -7.12 -8.35 5.95
CA ASP A 50 -7.72 -8.82 7.21
C ASP A 50 -8.70 -7.84 7.85
N VAL A 51 -9.76 -7.51 7.11
CA VAL A 51 -10.90 -6.76 7.64
C VAL A 51 -11.63 -7.65 8.66
N VAL A 52 -11.76 -7.15 9.89
CA VAL A 52 -12.51 -7.80 10.97
C VAL A 52 -13.48 -6.79 11.58
N ALA A 53 -14.76 -6.99 11.36
CA ALA A 53 -15.82 -6.06 11.70
C ALA A 53 -16.45 -6.31 13.07
N ALA A 54 -16.94 -5.24 13.67
CA ALA A 54 -17.92 -5.20 14.74
C ALA A 54 -19.13 -4.38 14.23
N ASP A 55 -19.95 -3.82 15.13
CA ASP A 55 -21.14 -3.05 14.73
C ASP A 55 -20.80 -1.80 13.91
N ASP A 56 -20.17 -0.80 14.54
CA ASP A 56 -19.96 0.52 13.93
C ASP A 56 -18.49 0.83 13.57
N TYR A 57 -17.62 -0.16 13.77
CA TYR A 57 -16.20 -0.05 13.52
C TYR A 57 -15.66 -1.42 13.10
N PHE A 58 -14.47 -1.40 12.51
CA PHE A 58 -13.73 -2.60 12.16
C PHE A 58 -12.24 -2.37 12.35
N TYR A 59 -11.50 -3.47 12.41
CA TYR A 59 -10.05 -3.46 12.36
C TYR A 59 -9.55 -3.91 10.99
N ILE A 60 -8.39 -3.41 10.60
CA ILE A 60 -7.64 -3.83 9.42
C ILE A 60 -6.16 -3.93 9.76
N GLU A 61 -5.45 -4.83 9.10
CA GLU A 61 -4.01 -4.71 8.97
C GLU A 61 -3.68 -3.85 7.73
N GLY A 62 -2.70 -2.96 7.83
CA GLY A 62 -2.23 -2.26 6.64
C GLY A 62 -0.97 -1.43 6.85
N ALA A 63 -0.49 -0.88 5.75
CA ALA A 63 0.72 -0.07 5.67
C ALA A 63 0.63 0.95 4.54
N SER A 64 1.55 1.91 4.55
CA SER A 64 1.81 2.77 3.41
C SER A 64 3.30 3.12 3.31
N ALA A 65 3.70 3.89 2.31
CA ALA A 65 5.07 4.35 2.14
C ALA A 65 5.64 5.10 3.37
N SER A 66 4.77 5.66 4.22
CA SER A 66 5.14 6.43 5.41
C SER A 66 4.57 5.87 6.72
N ILE A 67 3.66 4.89 6.65
CA ILE A 67 3.11 4.21 7.83
C ILE A 67 3.58 2.75 7.84
N PRO A 68 4.32 2.30 8.86
CA PRO A 68 4.72 0.91 8.99
C PRO A 68 3.50 -0.02 9.09
N ARG A 69 3.71 -1.30 8.82
CA ARG A 69 2.70 -2.35 9.00
C ARG A 69 2.08 -2.26 10.40
N SER A 70 0.77 -2.04 10.45
CA SER A 70 0.05 -1.67 11.65
C SER A 70 -1.35 -2.27 11.64
N ILE A 71 -1.93 -2.44 12.83
CA ILE A 71 -3.35 -2.73 13.00
C ILE A 71 -4.05 -1.40 13.27
N ALA A 72 -5.04 -1.06 12.46
CA ALA A 72 -5.82 0.17 12.60
C ALA A 72 -7.27 -0.14 12.97
N LYS A 73 -7.84 0.67 13.86
CA LYS A 73 -9.29 0.75 14.10
C LYS A 73 -9.88 1.84 13.22
N VAL A 74 -10.90 1.48 12.45
CA VAL A 74 -11.65 2.40 11.58
C VAL A 74 -13.09 2.47 12.09
N THR A 75 -13.56 3.67 12.40
CA THR A 75 -14.95 3.92 12.82
C THR A 75 -15.68 4.66 11.70
N LEU A 76 -16.90 4.24 11.41
CA LEU A 76 -17.73 4.83 10.35
C LEU A 76 -18.77 5.79 10.92
N ASN A 77 -19.28 6.69 10.08
CA ASN A 77 -20.47 7.46 10.40
C ASN A 77 -21.71 6.54 10.51
N GLU A 78 -22.82 7.07 11.02
CA GLU A 78 -24.07 6.31 11.17
C GLU A 78 -24.53 5.67 9.85
N SER A 79 -24.42 6.39 8.73
CA SER A 79 -24.80 5.90 7.41
C SER A 79 -23.78 4.95 6.75
N LYS A 80 -22.68 4.59 7.44
CA LYS A 80 -21.62 3.68 6.94
C LYS A 80 -20.97 4.06 5.61
N THR A 81 -21.05 5.33 5.23
CA THR A 81 -20.54 5.83 3.95
C THR A 81 -19.19 6.52 4.06
N LYS A 82 -18.74 6.88 5.28
CA LYS A 82 -17.50 7.63 5.51
C LYS A 82 -16.80 7.21 6.78
N VAL A 83 -15.47 7.31 6.77
CA VAL A 83 -14.63 7.17 7.97
C VAL A 83 -14.75 8.44 8.82
N VAL A 84 -15.11 8.29 10.09
CA VAL A 84 -15.14 9.40 11.09
C VAL A 84 -13.94 9.36 12.02
N ASN A 85 -13.32 8.20 12.19
CA ASN A 85 -12.10 8.06 12.97
C ASN A 85 -11.23 6.93 12.41
N PHE A 86 -9.93 7.18 12.35
CA PHE A 86 -8.89 6.22 12.01
C PHE A 86 -7.80 6.32 13.06
N SER A 87 -7.47 5.21 13.72
CA SER A 87 -6.44 5.18 14.77
C SER A 87 -5.62 3.91 14.68
N ILE A 88 -4.31 4.01 14.92
CA ILE A 88 -3.41 2.86 14.98
C ILE A 88 -3.53 2.24 16.37
N ALA A 89 -4.02 1.00 16.43
CA ALA A 89 -4.12 0.22 17.66
C ALA A 89 -2.80 -0.49 18.01
N TRP A 90 -2.04 -0.89 16.99
CA TRP A 90 -0.72 -1.49 17.12
C TRP A 90 0.14 -1.16 15.89
N SER A 91 1.45 -1.02 16.07
CA SER A 91 2.39 -0.77 14.98
C SER A 91 3.64 -1.64 15.12
N SER A 92 4.14 -2.18 14.00
CA SER A 92 5.39 -2.94 13.98
C SER A 92 6.63 -2.09 14.26
N SER A 93 6.51 -0.76 14.18
CA SER A 93 7.63 0.17 14.39
C SER A 93 7.10 1.54 14.86
N PRO A 94 6.73 1.70 16.14
CA PRO A 94 6.11 2.92 16.66
C PRO A 94 7.05 4.15 16.62
N ASP A 95 8.35 3.95 16.75
CA ASP A 95 9.35 5.02 16.94
C ASP A 95 10.02 5.49 15.64
N LEU A 96 9.24 5.59 14.56
CA LEU A 96 9.77 5.98 13.24
C LEU A 96 9.60 7.46 12.89
N VAL A 97 8.92 8.25 13.72
CA VAL A 97 8.61 9.66 13.44
C VAL A 97 9.87 10.47 13.13
N GLN A 98 10.95 10.25 13.89
CA GLN A 98 12.22 10.96 13.72
C GLN A 98 12.95 10.64 12.41
N TYR A 99 12.65 9.51 11.77
CA TYR A 99 13.29 9.07 10.53
C TYR A 99 12.50 9.44 9.28
N ARG A 100 11.26 9.94 9.42
CA ARG A 100 10.41 10.33 8.28
C ARG A 100 11.08 11.24 7.26
N PRO A 101 11.93 12.22 7.62
CA PRO A 101 12.63 13.05 6.64
C PRO A 101 13.58 12.27 5.72
N PHE A 102 13.99 11.06 6.10
CA PHE A 102 14.86 10.18 5.32
C PHE A 102 14.09 9.13 4.51
N PHE A 103 12.75 9.10 4.60
CA PHE A 103 11.97 8.14 3.82
C PHE A 103 11.89 8.59 2.37
N SER A 104 12.32 7.72 1.48
CA SER A 104 12.02 7.79 0.06
C SER A 104 10.57 7.38 -0.17
N THR A 105 9.83 8.24 -0.85
CA THR A 105 8.49 7.90 -1.34
C THR A 105 8.62 7.11 -2.65
N PRO A 106 7.95 5.96 -2.81
CA PRO A 106 7.97 5.20 -4.05
C PRO A 106 7.21 5.92 -5.16
N GLU A 107 7.77 5.86 -6.36
CA GLU A 107 7.16 6.30 -7.60
C GLU A 107 6.81 5.06 -8.43
N LEU A 108 5.56 4.96 -8.90
CA LEU A 108 5.17 3.89 -9.81
C LEU A 108 5.75 4.17 -11.21
N VAL A 109 6.52 3.21 -11.71
CA VAL A 109 7.12 3.24 -13.04
C VAL A 109 6.52 2.13 -13.88
N GLU A 110 6.12 2.46 -15.11
CA GLU A 110 5.67 1.52 -16.13
C GLU A 110 6.73 1.45 -17.23
N PHE A 111 7.08 0.25 -17.69
CA PHE A 111 8.11 0.06 -18.72
C PHE A 111 7.78 -1.11 -19.68
N PRO A 112 8.26 -1.08 -20.93
CA PRO A 112 7.99 -2.12 -21.91
C PRO A 112 8.70 -3.44 -21.56
N THR A 113 8.10 -4.56 -21.94
CA THR A 113 8.74 -5.89 -21.84
C THR A 113 9.28 -6.36 -23.20
N SER A 114 9.99 -7.49 -23.20
CA SER A 114 10.41 -8.16 -24.44
C SER A 114 9.24 -8.69 -25.28
N LYS A 115 8.03 -8.78 -24.72
CA LYS A 115 6.81 -9.16 -25.44
C LYS A 115 6.08 -7.90 -25.92
N PRO A 116 5.88 -7.72 -27.24
CA PRO A 116 5.16 -6.56 -27.77
C PRO A 116 3.78 -6.38 -27.14
N GLY A 117 3.44 -5.14 -26.80
CA GLY A 117 2.15 -4.77 -26.18
C GLY A 117 2.04 -5.08 -24.69
N GLN A 118 3.00 -5.79 -24.09
CA GLN A 118 3.03 -6.05 -22.65
C GLN A 118 3.92 -5.05 -21.91
N LYS A 119 3.40 -4.55 -20.80
CA LYS A 119 4.06 -3.64 -19.87
C LYS A 119 4.37 -4.37 -18.56
N ALA A 120 5.45 -3.96 -17.91
CA ALA A 120 5.77 -4.33 -16.54
C ALA A 120 5.81 -3.07 -15.68
N TYR A 121 5.74 -3.27 -14.36
CA TYR A 121 5.67 -2.17 -13.39
C TYR A 121 6.80 -2.29 -12.39
N ALA A 122 7.15 -1.19 -11.74
CA ALA A 122 8.08 -1.17 -10.63
C ALA A 122 7.79 0.00 -9.70
N TYR A 123 8.24 -0.10 -8.46
CA TYR A 123 8.36 1.04 -7.58
C TYR A 123 9.80 1.53 -7.56
N PHE A 124 10.02 2.75 -8.05
CA PHE A 124 11.30 3.45 -7.96
C PHE A 124 11.35 4.26 -6.67
N TYR A 125 12.43 4.12 -5.92
CA TYR A 125 12.69 4.89 -4.72
C TYR A 125 13.95 5.74 -4.97
N PRO A 126 13.82 7.06 -5.13
CA PRO A 126 14.97 7.93 -5.27
C PRO A 126 15.82 7.95 -3.98
N PRO A 127 17.11 8.31 -4.08
CA PRO A 127 17.88 8.68 -2.90
C PRO A 127 17.16 9.79 -2.12
N SER A 128 17.03 9.61 -0.80
CA SER A 128 16.30 10.54 0.07
C SER A 128 17.08 10.77 1.36
N ASN A 129 17.86 11.85 1.38
CA ASN A 129 18.55 12.29 2.59
C ASN A 129 18.56 13.83 2.63
N PRO A 130 17.89 14.47 3.59
CA PRO A 130 17.80 15.93 3.64
C PRO A 130 19.15 16.62 3.89
N ASN A 131 20.16 15.88 4.35
CA ASN A 131 21.48 16.41 4.67
C ASN A 131 22.49 16.25 3.52
N PHE A 132 22.12 15.58 2.42
CA PHE A 132 23.03 15.29 1.31
C PHE A 132 22.33 15.45 -0.04
N GLN A 133 22.99 16.13 -0.97
CA GLN A 133 22.56 16.23 -2.35
C GLN A 133 23.61 15.58 -3.26
N GLY A 134 23.17 14.79 -4.24
CA GLY A 134 24.05 14.23 -5.26
C GLY A 134 24.68 15.31 -6.15
N LEU A 135 25.77 14.96 -6.83
CA LEU A 135 26.40 15.86 -7.79
C LEU A 135 25.46 16.12 -8.99
N PRO A 136 25.42 17.34 -9.55
CA PRO A 136 24.40 17.77 -10.52
C PRO A 136 24.36 16.99 -11.85
N TYR A 137 25.35 16.14 -12.13
CA TYR A 137 25.47 15.37 -13.37
C TYR A 137 25.80 13.88 -13.13
N GLU A 138 25.72 13.43 -11.88
CA GLU A 138 25.96 12.03 -11.53
C GLU A 138 24.63 11.38 -11.16
N LYS A 139 24.35 10.23 -11.77
CA LYS A 139 23.20 9.41 -11.37
C LYS A 139 23.59 8.59 -10.15
N PRO A 140 22.69 8.43 -9.17
CA PRO A 140 22.97 7.57 -8.03
C PRO A 140 23.18 6.12 -8.49
N PRO A 141 23.97 5.33 -7.75
CA PRO A 141 24.01 3.90 -7.97
C PRO A 141 22.60 3.31 -7.72
N LEU A 142 22.23 2.29 -8.51
CA LEU A 142 20.88 1.71 -8.48
C LEU A 142 20.93 0.25 -8.00
N LEU A 143 20.13 -0.06 -6.99
CA LEU A 143 19.79 -1.44 -6.60
C LEU A 143 18.49 -1.87 -7.27
N VAL A 144 18.46 -3.09 -7.80
CA VAL A 144 17.26 -3.69 -8.39
C VAL A 144 16.90 -4.93 -7.59
N LYS A 145 15.65 -4.98 -7.13
CA LYS A 145 15.04 -6.12 -6.43
C LYS A 145 13.88 -6.66 -7.24
N THR A 146 13.73 -7.97 -7.18
CA THR A 146 12.54 -8.69 -7.66
C THR A 146 12.00 -9.50 -6.49
N HIS A 147 10.67 -9.63 -6.42
CA HIS A 147 10.06 -10.59 -5.51
C HIS A 147 10.19 -12.02 -6.05
N GLY A 148 9.96 -13.01 -5.18
CA GLY A 148 9.85 -14.41 -5.61
C GLY A 148 8.46 -14.73 -6.16
N GLY A 149 8.37 -15.78 -6.98
CA GLY A 149 7.12 -16.43 -7.37
C GLY A 149 6.19 -15.63 -8.30
N PRO A 150 5.23 -16.29 -8.98
CA PRO A 150 4.30 -15.63 -9.90
C PRO A 150 3.04 -15.09 -9.20
N THR A 151 2.97 -15.15 -7.87
CA THR A 151 1.76 -14.78 -7.10
C THR A 151 1.99 -13.65 -6.11
N ALA A 152 3.20 -13.09 -6.10
CA ALA A 152 3.52 -11.91 -5.31
C ALA A 152 3.58 -10.68 -6.21
N GLU A 153 3.56 -9.53 -5.57
CA GLU A 153 3.86 -8.23 -6.15
C GLU A 153 4.67 -7.44 -5.12
N THR A 154 5.53 -6.55 -5.58
CA THR A 154 6.02 -5.47 -4.74
C THR A 154 4.88 -4.50 -4.44
N ARG A 155 4.92 -3.95 -3.23
CA ARG A 155 3.91 -3.07 -2.66
C ARG A 155 4.55 -1.74 -2.27
N ALA A 156 3.84 -0.64 -2.45
CA ALA A 156 4.28 0.69 -2.03
C ALA A 156 4.11 0.89 -0.51
N ILE A 157 4.83 0.08 0.28
CA ILE A 157 4.82 0.09 1.74
C ILE A 157 6.19 0.43 2.30
N LEU A 158 6.24 0.92 3.54
CA LEU A 158 7.49 1.24 4.22
C LEU A 158 8.34 -0.03 4.46
N ASP A 159 9.42 -0.17 3.71
CA ASP A 159 10.46 -1.18 3.92
C ASP A 159 11.75 -0.50 4.43
N LEU A 160 12.08 -0.70 5.70
CA LEU A 160 13.24 -0.08 6.33
C LEU A 160 14.57 -0.52 5.68
N SER A 161 14.61 -1.67 5.01
CA SER A 161 15.78 -2.13 4.26
C SER A 161 16.00 -1.27 3.01
N VAL A 162 14.91 -0.91 2.31
CA VAL A 162 14.97 0.04 1.19
C VAL A 162 15.37 1.42 1.71
N GLN A 163 14.75 1.88 2.80
CA GLN A 163 15.06 3.20 3.38
C GLN A 163 16.51 3.32 3.87
N TYR A 164 17.11 2.22 4.32
CA TYR A 164 18.54 2.20 4.67
C TYR A 164 19.44 2.59 3.48
N TRP A 165 19.14 2.08 2.29
CA TRP A 165 19.91 2.35 1.07
C TRP A 165 19.62 3.73 0.49
N THR A 166 18.34 4.11 0.39
CA THR A 166 17.94 5.41 -0.18
C THR A 166 18.43 6.58 0.66
N SER A 167 18.46 6.43 1.98
CA SER A 167 19.07 7.42 2.89
C SER A 167 20.59 7.56 2.74
N ARG A 168 21.26 6.68 2.00
CA ARG A 168 22.72 6.69 1.76
C ARG A 168 23.09 6.96 0.30
N GLY A 169 22.19 7.59 -0.47
CA GLY A 169 22.51 8.02 -1.83
C GLY A 169 22.23 6.98 -2.92
N TRP A 170 21.69 5.80 -2.56
CA TRP A 170 21.35 4.78 -3.54
C TRP A 170 19.92 4.98 -4.05
N ALA A 171 19.72 4.83 -5.36
CA ALA A 171 18.39 4.58 -5.89
C ALA A 171 18.02 3.11 -5.67
N TYR A 172 16.72 2.83 -5.56
CA TYR A 172 16.20 1.47 -5.45
C TYR A 172 15.05 1.27 -6.44
N VAL A 173 14.99 0.11 -7.09
CA VAL A 173 13.84 -0.29 -7.92
C VAL A 173 13.38 -1.66 -7.45
N ASP A 174 12.12 -1.76 -7.06
CA ASP A 174 11.46 -3.04 -6.76
C ASP A 174 10.50 -3.38 -7.89
N VAL A 175 10.74 -4.49 -8.60
CA VAL A 175 10.11 -4.77 -9.91
C VAL A 175 8.95 -5.75 -9.77
N ASN A 176 7.80 -5.36 -10.31
CA ASN A 176 6.66 -6.21 -10.64
C ASN A 176 6.80 -6.72 -12.09
N TYR A 177 7.50 -7.83 -12.27
CA TYR A 177 7.73 -8.42 -13.60
C TYR A 177 6.45 -9.09 -14.15
N GLY A 178 6.45 -9.41 -15.45
CA GLY A 178 5.31 -10.07 -16.08
C GLY A 178 4.90 -11.36 -15.37
N GLY A 179 3.63 -11.46 -14.99
CA GLY A 179 3.09 -12.56 -14.17
C GLY A 179 2.85 -12.19 -12.72
N SER A 180 3.39 -11.05 -12.23
CA SER A 180 3.05 -10.49 -10.92
C SER A 180 1.58 -10.10 -10.84
N THR A 181 1.07 -9.95 -9.62
CA THR A 181 -0.34 -9.63 -9.36
C THR A 181 -0.57 -8.12 -9.23
N GLY A 182 -1.83 -7.70 -9.05
CA GLY A 182 -2.17 -6.29 -8.79
C GLY A 182 -2.48 -5.43 -10.03
N TYR A 183 -2.08 -5.84 -11.24
CA TYR A 183 -2.27 -5.05 -12.48
C TYR A 183 -3.26 -5.66 -13.48
N GLY A 184 -4.04 -6.66 -13.06
CA GLY A 184 -4.99 -7.36 -13.93
C GLY A 184 -4.33 -8.38 -14.86
N ARG A 185 -5.14 -9.02 -15.70
CA ARG A 185 -4.72 -9.84 -16.84
C ARG A 185 -5.28 -9.24 -18.12
#